data_AF-A0A4S8M995-F1
#
_entry.id   AF-A0A4S8M995-F1
#
_cell.length_a   1.000
_cell.length_b   1.000
_cell.length_c   1.000
_cell.angle_alpha   90.00
_cell.angle_beta   90.00
_cell.angle_gamma   90.00
#
_symmetry.space_group_name_H-M   'P 1'
#
loop_
_entity.id
_entity.type
_entity.pdbx_description
1 polymer ?
#
loop_
_entity_poly.entity_id
_entity_poly.type
_entity_poly.pdbx_seq_one_letter_code
_entity_poly.pdbx_strand_id
1 'polypeptide(L)'
;MAAVSIGSDLSIQPTTAQTYGLFCALLSSHGLINSVTPRVIARLQSLFFVVNVLLCAVVIISLPAATSKELRNDAKFALGGFVNLSGWSDGFAFVISFLMPAWTLGSFEAPVHISEEATNASTAVPYAIIFSTCSGVILGWGINVALAFCMGKDLQGILDSPVGQPMATILLNSLGKIGALVIWCFIILVQCLTTCSRQVFAFSRDGGLPLSRWVYHVNRRIYAPVRAVWFSVMLCMMLGALTFAGPSAINAMFSLAVTGQYFTYSIPISARFLGGKELKKGPVSFGRLGLPIAAIAVTWMIVMSVIIMFPQNPN
;
A
#
# COMPACT_ATOMS: atom_id res chain seq x y z
N MET A 1 3.06 -7.42 -14.84
CA MET A 1 2.66 -8.17 -16.05
C MET A 1 1.60 -7.48 -16.91
N ALA A 2 0.69 -6.67 -16.35
CA ALA A 2 -0.31 -5.92 -17.13
C ALA A 2 0.28 -5.10 -18.29
N ALA A 3 1.38 -4.35 -18.08
CA ALA A 3 2.05 -3.61 -19.17
C ALA A 3 2.56 -4.52 -20.31
N VAL A 4 3.04 -5.73 -20.00
CA VAL A 4 3.50 -6.70 -21.00
C VAL A 4 2.32 -7.25 -21.78
N SER A 5 1.23 -7.60 -21.09
CA SER A 5 -0.02 -8.06 -21.72
C SER A 5 -0.57 -6.99 -22.66
N ILE A 6 -0.72 -5.74 -22.18
CA ILE A 6 -1.18 -4.60 -23.00
C ILE A 6 -0.23 -4.33 -24.18
N GLY A 7 1.09 -4.34 -23.95
CA GLY A 7 2.10 -4.10 -24.99
C GLY A 7 2.09 -5.16 -26.09
N SER A 8 1.84 -6.42 -25.72
CA SER A 8 1.78 -7.58 -26.62
C SER A 8 0.41 -7.82 -27.28
N ASP A 9 -0.52 -6.87 -27.20
CA ASP A 9 -1.89 -7.03 -27.71
C ASP A 9 -2.63 -8.24 -27.11
N LEU A 10 -2.42 -8.46 -25.80
CA LEU A 10 -3.00 -9.55 -25.01
C LEU A 10 -2.58 -10.96 -25.46
N SER A 11 -1.60 -11.09 -26.37
CA SER A 11 -1.09 -12.38 -26.84
C SER A 11 -0.30 -13.13 -25.76
N ILE A 12 0.36 -12.41 -24.85
CA ILE A 12 1.08 -13.01 -23.73
C ILE A 12 0.20 -12.95 -22.49
N GLN A 13 -0.39 -14.10 -22.12
CA GLN A 13 -0.97 -14.27 -20.80
C GLN A 13 0.13 -14.67 -19.80
N PRO A 14 0.40 -13.85 -18.78
CA PRO A 14 1.49 -14.09 -17.86
C PRO A 14 1.24 -15.34 -17.02
N THR A 15 2.18 -16.28 -17.02
CA THR A 15 2.10 -17.44 -16.12
C THR A 15 2.44 -17.04 -14.68
N THR A 16 1.99 -17.84 -13.71
CA THR A 16 2.32 -17.64 -12.29
C THR A 16 3.84 -17.60 -12.08
N ALA A 17 4.59 -18.47 -12.78
CA ALA A 17 6.04 -18.50 -12.72
C ALA A 17 6.70 -17.23 -13.27
N GLN A 18 6.20 -16.67 -14.38
CA GLN A 18 6.68 -15.41 -14.93
C GLN A 18 6.39 -14.23 -13.98
N THR A 19 5.22 -14.23 -13.35
CA THR A 19 4.83 -13.20 -12.38
C THR A 19 5.73 -13.26 -11.14
N TYR A 20 6.00 -14.46 -10.62
CA TYR A 20 6.93 -14.66 -9.51
C TYR A 20 8.38 -14.28 -9.88
N GLY A 21 8.84 -14.64 -11.08
CA GLY A 21 10.17 -14.25 -11.57
C GLY A 21 10.33 -12.73 -11.66
N LEU A 22 9.32 -12.02 -12.18
CA LEU A 22 9.31 -10.56 -12.20
C LEU A 22 9.28 -9.97 -10.78
N PHE A 23 8.51 -10.56 -9.87
CA PHE A 23 8.49 -10.17 -8.46
C PHE A 23 9.89 -10.28 -7.82
N CYS A 24 10.60 -11.39 -8.04
CA CYS A 24 11.98 -11.55 -7.57
C CYS A 24 12.95 -10.53 -8.19
N ALA A 25 12.81 -10.24 -9.48
CA ALA A 25 13.65 -9.26 -10.18
C ALA A 25 13.44 -7.82 -9.64
N LEU A 26 12.18 -7.43 -9.45
CA LEU A 26 11.82 -6.13 -8.87
C LEU A 26 12.33 -6.01 -7.43
N LEU A 27 12.10 -7.05 -6.62
CA LEU A 27 12.54 -7.06 -5.23
C LEU A 27 14.07 -7.01 -5.10
N SER A 28 14.80 -7.68 -5.99
CA SER A 28 16.26 -7.57 -6.07
C SER A 28 16.70 -6.17 -6.45
N SER A 29 16.00 -5.53 -7.40
CA SER A 29 16.25 -4.14 -7.79
C SER A 29 16.01 -3.18 -6.62
N HIS A 30 14.96 -3.41 -5.82
CA HIS A 30 14.70 -2.64 -4.61
C HIS A 30 15.82 -2.86 -3.59
N GLY A 31 16.29 -4.10 -3.42
CA GLY A 31 17.43 -4.43 -2.56
C GLY A 31 18.70 -3.68 -2.94
N LEU A 32 18.98 -3.57 -4.25
CA LEU A 32 20.11 -2.80 -4.77
C LEU A 32 19.97 -1.30 -4.48
N ILE A 33 18.80 -0.71 -4.78
CA ILE A 33 18.55 0.73 -4.52
C ILE A 33 18.63 1.03 -3.01
N ASN A 34 18.07 0.15 -2.17
CA ASN A 34 18.12 0.27 -0.71
C ASN A 34 19.52 0.02 -0.12
N SER A 35 20.44 -0.53 -0.91
CA SER A 35 21.85 -0.71 -0.52
C SER A 35 22.72 0.50 -0.86
N VAL A 36 22.17 1.55 -1.50
CA VAL A 36 22.86 2.81 -1.80
C VAL A 36 22.88 3.72 -0.56
N THR A 37 23.77 4.71 -0.54
CA THR A 37 23.89 5.70 0.54
C THR A 37 22.55 6.38 0.86
N PRO A 38 22.18 6.53 2.14
CA PRO A 38 20.91 7.14 2.56
C PRO A 38 20.63 8.54 1.98
N ARG A 39 21.68 9.33 1.69
CA ARG A 39 21.55 10.65 1.04
C ARG A 39 20.97 10.57 -0.37
N VAL A 40 21.33 9.54 -1.14
CA VAL A 40 20.80 9.32 -2.48
C VAL A 40 19.34 8.86 -2.38
N ILE A 41 19.06 7.94 -1.45
CA ILE A 41 17.71 7.45 -1.19
C ILE A 41 16.79 8.62 -0.81
N ALA A 42 17.22 9.53 0.05
CA ALA A 42 16.42 10.70 0.44
C ALA A 42 16.10 11.61 -0.77
N ARG A 43 17.07 11.87 -1.66
CA ARG A 43 16.83 12.66 -2.88
C ARG A 43 15.87 11.97 -3.84
N LEU A 44 16.02 10.64 -4.01
CA LEU A 44 15.09 9.85 -4.80
C LEU A 44 13.70 9.93 -4.18
N GLN A 45 13.53 9.69 -2.88
CA GLN A 45 12.23 9.79 -2.21
C GLN A 45 11.52 11.14 -2.47
N SER A 46 12.24 12.27 -2.43
CA SER A 46 11.66 13.57 -2.77
C SER A 46 11.22 13.67 -4.24
N LEU A 47 12.03 13.19 -5.18
CA LEU A 47 11.67 13.16 -6.60
C LEU A 47 10.41 12.32 -6.84
N PHE A 48 10.38 11.12 -6.27
CA PHE A 48 9.28 10.18 -6.46
C PHE A 48 7.99 10.63 -5.76
N PHE A 49 8.09 11.36 -4.65
CA PHE A 49 6.94 12.05 -4.07
C PHE A 49 6.32 13.03 -5.08
N VAL A 50 7.13 13.88 -5.73
CA VAL A 50 6.64 14.81 -6.75
C VAL A 50 6.03 14.06 -7.93
N VAL A 51 6.69 13.02 -8.42
CA VAL A 51 6.17 12.18 -9.51
C VAL A 51 4.84 11.52 -9.12
N ASN A 52 4.70 11.05 -7.88
CA ASN A 52 3.46 10.44 -7.39
C ASN A 52 2.30 11.46 -7.34
N VAL A 53 2.54 12.65 -6.80
CA VAL A 53 1.51 13.71 -6.75
C VAL A 53 1.10 14.12 -8.17
N LEU A 54 2.07 14.29 -9.08
CA LEU A 54 1.79 14.59 -10.49
C LEU A 54 1.02 13.46 -11.17
N LEU A 55 1.38 12.20 -10.90
CA LEU A 55 0.69 11.04 -11.43
C LEU A 55 -0.77 10.98 -10.96
N CYS A 56 -1.02 11.24 -9.68
CA CYS A 56 -2.39 11.36 -9.14
C CYS A 56 -3.18 12.45 -9.88
N ALA A 57 -2.58 13.64 -10.07
CA ALA A 57 -3.21 14.73 -10.81
C ALA A 57 -3.48 14.36 -12.29
N VAL A 58 -2.52 13.71 -12.96
CA VAL A 58 -2.68 13.23 -14.33
C VAL A 58 -3.83 12.23 -14.41
N VAL A 59 -3.93 11.26 -13.51
CA VAL A 59 -5.03 10.28 -13.51
C VAL A 59 -6.37 10.99 -13.28
N ILE A 60 -6.46 11.91 -12.32
CA ILE A 60 -7.69 12.66 -12.00
C ILE A 60 -8.17 13.51 -13.18
N ILE A 61 -7.25 14.08 -13.98
CA ILE A 61 -7.60 14.97 -15.10
C ILE A 61 -7.79 14.18 -16.40
N SER A 62 -6.87 13.26 -16.72
CA SER A 62 -6.83 12.55 -18.00
C SER A 62 -7.97 11.54 -18.15
N LEU A 63 -8.38 10.85 -17.08
CA LEU A 63 -9.48 9.89 -17.15
C LEU A 63 -10.78 10.58 -17.57
N PRO A 64 -11.28 11.63 -16.88
CA PRO A 64 -12.46 12.35 -17.33
C PRO A 64 -12.27 12.98 -18.71
N ALA A 65 -11.10 13.53 -19.02
CA ALA A 65 -10.86 14.20 -20.30
C ALA A 65 -10.90 13.24 -21.51
N ALA A 66 -10.37 12.03 -21.36
CA ALA A 66 -10.24 11.06 -22.45
C ALA A 66 -11.41 10.08 -22.54
N THR A 67 -12.13 9.83 -21.44
CA THR A 67 -13.21 8.83 -21.43
C THR A 67 -14.39 9.30 -22.28
N SER A 68 -14.75 8.46 -23.27
CA SER A 68 -15.90 8.67 -24.16
C SER A 68 -17.20 8.75 -23.36
N LYS A 69 -18.19 9.50 -23.86
CA LYS A 69 -19.48 9.69 -23.18
C LYS A 69 -20.21 8.37 -22.91
N GLU A 70 -19.98 7.35 -23.72
CA GLU A 70 -20.59 6.03 -23.62
C GLU A 70 -20.09 5.22 -22.41
N LEU A 71 -18.82 5.42 -22.04
CA LEU A 71 -18.18 4.78 -20.90
C LEU A 71 -18.34 5.57 -19.59
N ARG A 72 -18.94 6.76 -19.64
CA ARG A 72 -19.18 7.57 -18.45
C ARG A 72 -20.38 7.04 -17.68
N ASN A 73 -20.20 6.92 -16.37
CA ASN A 73 -21.27 6.57 -15.45
C ASN A 73 -22.04 7.80 -14.99
N ASP A 74 -23.34 7.63 -14.74
CA ASP A 74 -24.19 8.68 -14.19
C ASP A 74 -23.81 9.00 -12.75
N ALA A 75 -24.00 10.24 -12.31
CA ALA A 75 -23.70 10.66 -10.93
C ALA A 75 -24.45 9.83 -9.88
N LYS A 76 -25.67 9.38 -10.19
CA LYS A 76 -26.46 8.48 -9.33
C LYS A 76 -25.74 7.15 -9.10
N PHE A 77 -25.14 6.58 -10.15
CA PHE A 77 -24.41 5.33 -10.06
C PHE A 77 -23.01 5.53 -9.46
N ALA A 78 -22.28 6.56 -9.89
CA ALA A 78 -20.92 6.81 -9.43
C ALA A 78 -20.84 7.18 -7.93
N LEU A 79 -21.86 7.85 -7.37
CA LEU A 79 -21.86 8.28 -5.96
C LEU A 79 -22.77 7.45 -5.04
N GLY A 80 -23.78 6.78 -5.60
CA GLY A 80 -24.78 6.05 -4.82
C GLY A 80 -25.06 4.63 -5.32
N GLY A 81 -24.38 4.18 -6.38
CA GLY A 81 -24.51 2.83 -6.90
C GLY A 81 -23.75 1.83 -6.03
N PHE A 82 -24.35 0.66 -5.83
CA PHE A 82 -23.71 -0.48 -5.19
C PHE A 82 -23.92 -1.70 -6.07
N VAL A 83 -22.82 -2.37 -6.44
CA VAL A 83 -22.83 -3.59 -7.24
C VAL A 83 -22.02 -4.63 -6.48
N ASN A 84 -22.67 -5.73 -6.11
CA ASN A 84 -22.05 -6.82 -5.39
C ASN A 84 -21.59 -7.92 -6.34
N LEU A 85 -20.28 -8.14 -6.40
CA LEU A 85 -19.63 -9.19 -7.20
C LEU A 85 -18.84 -10.18 -6.32
N SER A 86 -18.99 -10.11 -5.00
CA SER A 86 -18.17 -10.85 -4.02
C SER A 86 -18.78 -12.21 -3.59
N GLY A 87 -19.95 -12.57 -4.11
CA GLY A 87 -20.70 -13.78 -3.73
C GLY A 87 -21.28 -13.75 -2.31
N TRP A 88 -20.88 -12.81 -1.46
CA TRP A 88 -21.43 -12.56 -0.13
C TRP A 88 -22.75 -11.79 -0.17
N SER A 89 -23.48 -11.71 0.95
CA SER A 89 -24.66 -10.82 1.06
C SER A 89 -24.25 -9.36 0.96
N ASP A 90 -25.13 -8.49 0.46
CA ASP A 90 -24.82 -7.07 0.19
C ASP A 90 -24.25 -6.34 1.41
N GLY A 91 -24.79 -6.61 2.61
CA GLY A 91 -24.28 -6.03 3.84
C GLY A 91 -22.86 -6.48 4.18
N PHE A 92 -22.54 -7.75 3.98
CA PHE A 92 -21.21 -8.26 4.24
C PHE A 92 -20.21 -7.83 3.16
N ALA A 93 -20.64 -7.81 1.89
CA ALA A 93 -19.88 -7.28 0.75
C ALA A 93 -19.47 -5.81 0.97
N PHE A 94 -20.37 -4.99 1.52
CA PHE A 94 -20.06 -3.62 1.93
C PHE A 94 -18.99 -3.59 3.04
N VAL A 95 -19.10 -4.44 4.05
CA VAL A 95 -18.14 -4.48 5.17
C VAL A 95 -16.75 -4.96 4.74
N ILE A 96 -16.65 -5.99 3.89
CA ILE A 96 -15.35 -6.47 3.38
C ILE A 96 -14.70 -5.47 2.41
N SER A 97 -15.48 -4.58 1.78
CA SER A 97 -14.93 -3.53 0.89
C SER A 97 -13.99 -2.56 1.61
N PHE A 98 -14.14 -2.39 2.94
CA PHE A 98 -13.24 -1.58 3.77
C PHE A 98 -11.81 -2.13 3.86
N LEU A 99 -11.57 -3.37 3.46
CA LEU A 99 -10.23 -3.96 3.37
C LEU A 99 -9.33 -3.16 2.40
N MET A 100 -9.86 -2.68 1.28
CA MET A 100 -9.04 -1.97 0.28
C MET A 100 -8.55 -0.60 0.78
N PRO A 101 -9.41 0.27 1.37
CA PRO A 101 -8.96 1.47 2.05
C PRO A 101 -8.00 1.20 3.21
N ALA A 102 -8.26 0.15 4.01
CA ALA A 102 -7.40 -0.25 5.13
C ALA A 102 -5.97 -0.55 4.68
N TRP A 103 -5.83 -1.28 3.56
CA TRP A 103 -4.56 -1.54 2.89
C TRP A 103 -3.86 -0.27 2.42
N THR A 104 -4.61 0.59 1.74
CA THR A 104 -4.07 1.77 1.06
C THR A 104 -3.51 2.80 2.04
N LEU A 105 -4.14 2.93 3.22
CA LEU A 105 -3.74 3.91 4.25
C LEU A 105 -2.81 3.33 5.33
N GLY A 106 -2.46 2.05 5.28
CA GLY A 106 -1.79 1.35 6.38
C GLY A 106 -0.34 1.75 6.73
N SER A 107 0.30 2.65 5.96
CA SER A 107 1.73 3.00 6.11
C SER A 107 2.00 4.38 6.75
N PHE A 108 1.06 4.89 7.55
CA PHE A 108 1.18 6.23 8.16
C PHE A 108 2.29 6.36 9.21
N GLU A 109 2.86 5.25 9.70
CA GLU A 109 3.91 5.25 10.73
C GLU A 109 5.33 5.53 10.21
N ALA A 110 5.52 5.66 8.88
CA ALA A 110 6.84 5.89 8.30
C ALA A 110 7.65 7.03 8.98
N PRO A 111 7.04 8.19 9.36
CA PRO A 111 7.75 9.25 10.08
C PRO A 111 8.25 8.83 11.48
N VAL A 112 7.61 7.85 12.12
CA VAL A 112 8.00 7.36 13.45
C VAL A 112 9.35 6.65 13.40
N HIS A 113 9.61 5.87 12.35
CA HIS A 113 10.88 5.14 12.19
C HIS A 113 12.08 6.05 11.90
N ILE A 114 11.83 7.28 11.45
CA ILE A 114 12.86 8.28 11.14
C ILE A 114 12.87 9.38 12.22
N SER A 115 12.14 9.17 13.32
CA SER A 115 12.05 10.15 14.41
C SER A 115 13.41 10.48 15.03
N GLU A 116 14.33 9.52 15.11
CA GLU A 116 15.70 9.72 15.61
C GLU A 116 16.54 10.65 14.71
N GLU A 117 16.20 10.76 13.42
CA GLU A 117 16.88 11.62 12.45
C GLU A 117 16.21 13.01 12.33
N ALA A 118 15.07 13.22 12.98
CA ALA A 118 14.29 14.46 12.88
C ALA A 118 14.75 15.52 13.91
N THR A 119 15.12 16.70 13.42
CA THR A 119 15.58 17.85 14.23
C THR A 119 14.57 18.31 15.29
N ASN A 120 13.28 17.99 15.12
CA ASN A 120 12.21 18.30 16.09
C ASN A 120 11.15 17.19 16.14
N ALA A 121 11.55 15.97 16.50
CA ALA A 121 10.69 14.79 16.46
C ALA A 121 9.35 14.93 17.20
N SER A 122 9.32 15.66 18.32
CA SER A 122 8.12 15.81 19.16
C SER A 122 6.97 16.59 18.51
N THR A 123 7.26 17.41 17.49
CA THR A 123 6.25 18.15 16.71
C THR A 123 6.23 17.70 15.25
N ALA A 124 7.40 17.52 14.63
CA ALA A 124 7.52 17.16 13.22
C ALA A 124 6.88 15.79 12.92
N VAL A 125 7.06 14.79 13.78
CA VAL A 125 6.51 13.44 13.56
C VAL A 125 4.98 13.45 13.61
N PRO A 126 4.31 13.99 14.65
CA PRO A 126 2.85 14.08 14.66
C PRO A 126 2.26 14.82 13.46
N TYR A 127 2.83 15.98 13.08
CA TYR A 127 2.34 16.73 11.92
C TYR A 127 2.59 15.98 10.61
N ALA A 128 3.77 15.35 10.45
CA ALA A 128 4.07 14.56 9.27
C ALA A 128 3.03 13.44 9.05
N ILE A 129 2.66 12.71 10.12
CA ILE A 129 1.63 11.66 10.07
C ILE A 129 0.28 12.23 9.62
N ILE A 130 -0.15 13.36 10.21
CA ILE A 130 -1.45 13.98 9.87
C ILE A 130 -1.45 14.45 8.42
N PHE A 131 -0.45 15.24 8.01
CA PHE A 131 -0.41 15.81 6.66
C PHE A 131 -0.22 14.74 5.58
N SER A 132 0.62 13.72 5.80
CA SER A 132 0.80 12.63 4.85
C SER A 132 -0.47 11.79 4.70
N THR A 133 -1.16 11.53 5.81
CA THR A 133 -2.42 10.74 5.78
C THR A 133 -3.54 11.53 5.12
N CYS A 134 -3.75 12.80 5.52
CA CYS A 134 -4.79 13.64 4.93
C CYS A 134 -4.58 13.88 3.44
N SER A 135 -3.34 14.17 3.00
CA SER A 135 -3.04 14.32 1.58
C SER A 135 -3.28 13.04 0.78
N GLY A 136 -2.88 11.88 1.33
CA GLY A 136 -3.17 10.57 0.74
C GLY A 136 -4.68 10.29 0.60
N VAL A 137 -5.47 10.61 1.63
CA VAL A 137 -6.94 10.46 1.60
C VAL A 137 -7.57 11.35 0.53
N ILE A 138 -7.16 12.62 0.44
CA ILE A 138 -7.74 13.56 -0.54
C ILE A 138 -7.41 13.14 -1.97
N LEU A 139 -6.14 12.81 -2.26
CA LEU A 139 -5.72 12.39 -3.59
C LEU A 139 -6.32 11.03 -3.98
N GLY A 140 -6.30 10.06 -3.06
CA GLY A 140 -6.89 8.74 -3.27
C GLY A 140 -8.40 8.79 -3.49
N TRP A 141 -9.11 9.64 -2.72
CA TRP A 141 -10.54 9.89 -2.95
C TRP A 141 -10.78 10.51 -4.33
N GLY A 142 -9.99 11.49 -4.75
CA GLY A 142 -10.08 12.08 -6.08
C GLY A 142 -9.90 11.06 -7.21
N ILE A 143 -8.94 10.13 -7.07
CA ILE A 143 -8.74 9.03 -8.02
C ILE A 143 -9.95 8.10 -8.04
N ASN A 144 -10.48 7.71 -6.88
CA ASN A 144 -11.65 6.84 -6.80
C ASN A 144 -12.89 7.48 -7.43
N VAL A 145 -13.09 8.78 -7.25
CA VAL A 145 -14.16 9.54 -7.92
C VAL A 145 -13.94 9.51 -9.44
N ALA A 146 -12.74 9.85 -9.91
CA ALA A 146 -12.44 9.81 -11.35
C ALA A 146 -12.70 8.42 -11.95
N LEU A 147 -12.32 7.35 -11.24
CA LEU A 147 -12.57 5.97 -11.65
C LEU A 147 -14.06 5.61 -11.65
N ALA A 148 -14.80 5.94 -10.59
CA ALA A 148 -16.23 5.62 -10.51
C ALA A 148 -17.01 6.24 -11.68
N PHE A 149 -16.64 7.46 -12.10
CA PHE A 149 -17.24 8.12 -13.26
C PHE A 149 -16.75 7.59 -14.61
N CYS A 150 -15.54 7.03 -14.70
CA CYS A 150 -14.88 6.71 -15.97
C CYS A 150 -14.65 5.21 -16.23
N MET A 151 -15.00 4.32 -15.29
CA MET A 151 -14.68 2.89 -15.39
C MET A 151 -15.47 2.15 -16.48
N GLY A 152 -16.62 2.67 -16.92
CA GLY A 152 -17.54 1.95 -17.80
C GLY A 152 -18.67 1.25 -17.04
N LYS A 153 -19.64 0.74 -17.80
CA LYS A 153 -20.86 0.09 -17.27
C LYS A 153 -20.72 -1.43 -17.10
N ASP A 154 -19.77 -2.04 -17.81
CA ASP A 154 -19.52 -3.48 -17.75
C ASP A 154 -18.44 -3.80 -16.70
N LEU A 155 -18.85 -3.86 -15.43
CA LEU A 155 -17.94 -4.14 -14.33
C LEU A 155 -17.40 -5.57 -14.36
N GLN A 156 -18.21 -6.52 -14.84
CA GLN A 156 -17.81 -7.92 -14.93
C GLN A 156 -16.74 -8.13 -16.00
N GLY A 157 -16.88 -7.51 -17.18
CA GLY A 157 -15.84 -7.53 -18.21
C GLY A 157 -14.51 -6.89 -17.78
N ILE A 158 -14.54 -5.92 -16.86
CA ILE A 158 -13.33 -5.33 -16.27
C ILE A 158 -12.63 -6.32 -15.32
N LEU A 159 -13.39 -7.04 -14.49
CA LEU A 159 -12.85 -8.03 -13.55
C LEU A 159 -12.33 -9.28 -14.28
N ASP A 160 -13.05 -9.74 -15.30
CA ASP A 160 -12.71 -10.93 -16.09
C ASP A 160 -11.69 -10.62 -17.20
N SER A 161 -11.18 -9.38 -17.25
CA SER A 161 -10.25 -8.93 -18.27
C SER A 161 -8.94 -9.74 -18.25
N PRO A 162 -8.42 -10.18 -19.41
CA PRO A 162 -7.17 -10.93 -19.51
C PRO A 162 -5.93 -10.11 -19.11
N VAL A 163 -6.06 -8.79 -18.93
CA VAL A 163 -5.02 -7.92 -18.36
C VAL A 163 -4.74 -8.29 -16.90
N GLY A 164 -5.73 -8.83 -16.18
CA GLY A 164 -5.62 -9.27 -14.79
C GLY A 164 -5.46 -8.12 -13.77
N GLN A 165 -5.67 -6.86 -14.20
CA GLN A 165 -5.57 -5.67 -13.38
C GLN A 165 -6.68 -4.67 -13.75
N PRO A 166 -7.76 -4.57 -12.95
CA PRO A 166 -8.93 -3.73 -13.26
C PRO A 166 -8.59 -2.27 -13.58
N MET A 167 -7.68 -1.67 -12.80
CA MET A 167 -7.21 -0.30 -13.03
C MET A 167 -6.53 -0.14 -14.40
N ALA A 168 -5.72 -1.13 -14.81
CA ALA A 168 -5.05 -1.10 -16.10
C ALA A 168 -6.04 -1.20 -17.26
N THR A 169 -7.08 -2.04 -17.10
CA THR A 169 -8.16 -2.21 -18.08
C THR A 169 -8.96 -0.92 -18.23
N ILE A 170 -9.29 -0.23 -17.13
CA ILE A 170 -9.98 1.07 -17.19
C ILE A 170 -9.13 2.10 -17.95
N LEU A 171 -7.83 2.20 -17.63
CA LEU A 171 -6.93 3.10 -18.34
C LEU A 171 -6.83 2.75 -19.83
N LEU A 172 -6.80 1.47 -20.19
CA LEU A 172 -6.79 1.00 -21.58
C LEU A 172 -8.06 1.41 -22.33
N ASN A 173 -9.22 1.23 -21.70
CA ASN A 173 -10.52 1.56 -22.28
C ASN A 173 -10.69 3.07 -22.49
N SER A 174 -10.19 3.89 -21.57
CA SER A 174 -10.34 5.36 -21.61
C SER A 174 -9.26 6.09 -22.42
N LEU A 175 -8.00 5.68 -22.34
CA LEU A 175 -6.84 6.41 -22.89
C LEU A 175 -6.21 5.72 -24.10
N GLY A 176 -6.66 4.52 -24.44
CA GLY A 176 -6.04 3.67 -25.45
C GLY A 176 -4.68 3.10 -25.01
N LYS A 177 -4.08 2.29 -25.89
CA LYS A 177 -2.86 1.51 -25.60
C LYS A 177 -1.69 2.38 -25.14
N ILE A 178 -1.39 3.46 -25.87
CA ILE A 178 -0.23 4.31 -25.59
C ILE A 178 -0.40 5.05 -24.26
N GLY A 179 -1.55 5.71 -24.06
CA GLY A 179 -1.83 6.47 -22.84
C GLY A 179 -1.83 5.59 -21.59
N ALA A 180 -2.46 4.41 -21.68
CA ALA A 180 -2.48 3.44 -20.60
C ALA A 180 -1.07 2.95 -20.24
N LEU A 181 -0.23 2.60 -21.23
CA LEU A 181 1.13 2.13 -20.99
C LEU A 181 2.02 3.21 -20.35
N VAL A 182 1.93 4.46 -20.81
CA VAL A 182 2.71 5.57 -20.24
C VAL A 182 2.38 5.74 -18.77
N ILE A 183 1.09 5.84 -18.42
CA ILE A 183 0.65 5.99 -17.02
C ILE A 183 1.06 4.76 -16.20
N TRP A 184 0.87 3.55 -16.74
CA TRP A 184 1.20 2.32 -16.04
C TRP A 184 2.70 2.17 -15.76
N CYS A 185 3.57 2.63 -16.66
CA CYS A 185 5.01 2.68 -16.44
C CYS A 185 5.38 3.60 -15.27
N PHE A 186 4.75 4.77 -15.15
CA PHE A 186 4.97 5.67 -14.00
C PHE A 186 4.44 5.07 -12.69
N ILE A 187 3.31 4.36 -12.71
CA ILE A 187 2.79 3.64 -11.54
C ILE A 187 3.79 2.59 -11.06
N ILE A 188 4.39 1.82 -11.98
CA ILE A 188 5.42 0.81 -11.63
C ILE A 188 6.66 1.51 -11.08
N LEU A 189 7.12 2.58 -11.73
CA LEU A 189 8.29 3.34 -11.32
C LEU A 189 8.15 3.83 -9.87
N VAL A 190 7.00 4.42 -9.51
CA VAL A 190 6.77 4.93 -8.15
C VAL A 190 6.80 3.82 -7.09
N GLN A 191 6.31 2.63 -7.41
CA GLN A 191 6.33 1.50 -6.49
C GLN A 191 7.74 0.96 -6.22
N CYS A 192 8.74 1.33 -7.01
CA CYS A 192 10.11 0.79 -6.86
C CYS A 192 10.87 1.29 -5.61
N LEU A 193 10.31 2.20 -4.82
CA LEU A 193 11.00 2.86 -3.71
C LEU A 193 10.58 2.45 -2.30
N THR A 194 9.85 1.36 -2.13
CA THR A 194 9.41 0.95 -0.78
C THR A 194 10.62 0.50 0.07
N THR A 195 10.82 1.19 1.21
CA THR A 195 11.96 0.96 2.12
C THR A 195 11.54 0.17 3.36
N CYS A 196 11.77 -1.15 3.38
CA CYS A 196 11.59 -1.99 4.60
C CYS A 196 12.88 -2.17 5.42
N SER A 197 14.01 -1.70 4.92
CA SER A 197 15.35 -2.03 5.44
C SER A 197 15.64 -1.48 6.84
N ARG A 198 15.10 -0.32 7.20
CA ARG A 198 15.35 0.34 8.51
C ARG A 198 14.68 -0.39 9.67
N GLN A 199 13.47 -0.93 9.46
CA GLN A 199 12.73 -1.68 10.48
C GLN A 199 13.46 -2.98 10.84
N VAL A 200 13.89 -3.75 9.83
CA VAL A 200 14.65 -5.00 10.02
C VAL A 200 15.97 -4.74 10.74
N PHE A 201 16.66 -3.65 10.40
CA PHE A 201 17.90 -3.27 11.08
C PHE A 201 17.67 -2.91 12.56
N ALA A 202 16.66 -2.09 12.88
CA ALA A 202 16.32 -1.74 14.26
C ALA A 202 15.94 -2.99 15.08
N PHE A 203 15.14 -3.89 14.52
CA PHE A 203 14.75 -5.13 15.21
C PHE A 203 15.94 -6.10 15.40
N SER A 204 16.91 -6.08 14.47
CA SER A 204 18.17 -6.84 14.61
C SER A 204 19.08 -6.30 15.71
N ARG A 205 19.10 -4.97 15.94
CA ARG A 205 19.84 -4.32 17.04
C ARG A 205 19.37 -4.83 18.39
N ASP A 206 18.05 -5.00 18.53
CA ASP A 206 17.41 -5.38 19.78
C ASP A 206 17.38 -6.91 19.97
N GLY A 207 18.05 -7.67 19.09
CA GLY A 207 18.19 -9.13 19.19
C GLY A 207 16.96 -9.93 18.77
N GLY A 208 15.92 -9.29 18.23
CA GLY A 208 14.62 -9.91 17.93
C GLY A 208 14.57 -10.82 16.70
N LEU A 209 15.62 -10.84 15.86
CA LEU A 209 15.66 -11.67 14.65
C LEU A 209 16.49 -12.95 14.82
N PRO A 210 16.11 -14.06 14.15
CA PRO A 210 17.04 -15.16 13.94
C PRO A 210 18.26 -14.63 13.18
N LEU A 211 19.46 -15.02 13.60
CA LEU A 211 20.73 -14.49 13.06
C LEU A 211 20.92 -12.97 13.27
N SER A 212 20.30 -12.37 14.29
CA SER A 212 20.43 -10.94 14.64
C SER A 212 21.87 -10.43 14.64
N ARG A 213 22.83 -11.21 15.15
CA ARG A 213 24.27 -10.86 15.13
C ARG A 213 24.88 -10.70 13.73
N TRP A 214 24.36 -11.42 12.74
CA TRP A 214 24.82 -11.31 11.34
C TRP A 214 24.09 -10.18 10.60
N VAL A 215 22.79 -10.02 10.85
CA VAL A 215 21.92 -8.99 10.26
C VAL A 215 22.27 -7.59 10.77
N TYR A 216 22.65 -7.47 12.05
CA TYR A 216 23.07 -6.22 12.68
C TYR A 216 24.49 -5.84 12.25
N HIS A 217 24.62 -5.34 11.02
CA HIS A 217 25.87 -4.86 10.47
C HIS A 217 25.66 -3.66 9.55
N VAL A 218 26.31 -2.53 9.89
CA VAL A 218 26.32 -1.33 9.06
C VAL A 218 27.64 -1.26 8.29
N ASN A 219 27.55 -1.10 6.98
CA ASN A 219 28.74 -0.91 6.16
C ASN A 219 29.32 0.50 6.38
N ARG A 220 30.57 0.59 6.86
CA ARG A 220 31.24 1.86 7.17
C ARG A 220 31.49 2.77 5.97
N ARG A 221 31.52 2.24 4.73
CA ARG A 221 31.73 3.06 3.51
C ARG A 221 30.45 3.70 2.99
N ILE A 222 29.32 2.99 3.12
CA ILE A 222 28.03 3.38 2.52
C ILE A 222 27.07 3.94 3.59
N TYR A 223 27.35 3.68 4.87
CA TYR A 223 26.50 4.01 6.02
C TYR A 223 25.08 3.43 5.90
N ALA A 224 24.96 2.23 5.30
CA ALA A 224 23.69 1.52 5.10
C ALA A 224 23.77 0.06 5.62
N PRO A 225 22.66 -0.49 6.18
CA PRO A 225 22.61 -1.86 6.68
C PRO A 225 22.33 -2.87 5.57
N VAL A 226 23.29 -3.04 4.65
CA VAL A 226 23.14 -3.88 3.44
C VAL A 226 22.72 -5.33 3.76
N ARG A 227 23.22 -5.92 4.86
CA ARG A 227 22.84 -7.29 5.24
C ARG A 227 21.37 -7.40 5.66
N ALA A 228 20.84 -6.39 6.34
CA ALA A 228 19.43 -6.34 6.73
C ALA A 228 18.51 -6.17 5.51
N VAL A 229 18.95 -5.38 4.52
CA VAL A 229 18.24 -5.23 3.23
C VAL A 229 18.09 -6.59 2.54
N TRP A 230 19.21 -7.31 2.34
CA TRP A 230 19.18 -8.59 1.63
C TRP A 230 18.49 -9.70 2.42
N PHE A 231 18.58 -9.70 3.75
CA PHE A 231 17.80 -10.61 4.58
C PHE A 231 16.30 -10.40 4.38
N SER A 232 15.83 -9.15 4.38
CA SER A 232 14.42 -8.82 4.10
C SER A 232 14.01 -9.22 2.69
N VAL A 233 14.86 -8.98 1.68
CA VAL A 233 14.62 -9.40 0.29
C VAL A 233 14.46 -10.91 0.19
N MET A 234 15.36 -11.70 0.80
CA MET A 234 15.26 -13.17 0.78
C MET A 234 13.99 -13.67 1.47
N LEU A 235 13.63 -13.11 2.63
CA LEU A 235 12.42 -13.49 3.34
C LEU A 235 11.15 -13.19 2.51
N CYS A 236 11.10 -12.02 1.87
CA CYS A 236 10.01 -11.65 0.97
C CYS A 236 9.95 -12.55 -0.28
N MET A 237 11.08 -12.99 -0.83
CA MET A 237 11.09 -13.98 -1.92
C MET A 237 10.51 -15.33 -1.48
N MET A 238 10.89 -15.80 -0.29
CA MET A 238 10.39 -17.05 0.28
C MET A 238 8.88 -17.00 0.52
N LEU A 239 8.39 -15.92 1.14
CA LEU A 239 6.96 -15.73 1.36
C LEU A 239 6.20 -15.57 0.04
N GLY A 240 6.76 -14.86 -0.93
CA GLY A 240 6.18 -14.72 -2.28
C GLY A 240 6.01 -16.04 -3.02
N ALA A 241 6.80 -17.08 -2.68
CA ALA A 241 6.65 -18.42 -3.27
C ALA A 241 5.31 -19.08 -2.92
N LEU A 242 4.58 -18.58 -1.90
CA LEU A 242 3.20 -18.98 -1.61
C LEU A 242 2.26 -18.74 -2.79
N THR A 243 2.63 -17.90 -3.77
CA THR A 243 1.87 -17.77 -5.02
C THR A 243 1.68 -19.10 -5.76
N PHE A 244 2.57 -20.08 -5.58
CA PHE A 244 2.43 -21.42 -6.18
C PHE A 244 1.47 -22.33 -5.41
N ALA A 245 1.16 -22.02 -4.14
CA ALA A 245 0.19 -22.75 -3.34
C ALA A 245 -1.27 -22.35 -3.65
N GLY A 246 -1.48 -21.32 -4.47
CA GLY A 246 -2.77 -20.89 -4.99
C GLY A 246 -3.23 -19.51 -4.50
N PRO A 247 -4.32 -18.96 -5.08
CA PRO A 247 -4.82 -17.61 -4.78
C PRO A 247 -5.18 -17.42 -3.30
N SER A 248 -5.74 -18.45 -2.66
CA SER A 248 -6.12 -18.39 -1.24
C SER A 248 -4.90 -18.20 -0.33
N ALA A 249 -3.76 -18.84 -0.64
CA ALA A 249 -2.55 -18.74 0.16
C ALA A 249 -1.94 -17.33 0.10
N ILE A 250 -1.88 -16.73 -1.09
CA ILE A 250 -1.35 -15.37 -1.26
C ILE A 250 -2.30 -14.31 -0.69
N ASN A 251 -3.62 -14.49 -0.82
CA ASN A 251 -4.61 -13.62 -0.21
C ASN A 251 -4.58 -13.69 1.32
N ALA A 252 -4.38 -14.88 1.90
CA ALA A 252 -4.21 -15.05 3.35
C ALA A 252 -2.97 -14.31 3.86
N MET A 253 -1.86 -14.32 3.11
CA MET A 253 -0.65 -13.56 3.44
C MET A 253 -0.94 -12.05 3.45
N PHE A 254 -1.73 -11.55 2.49
CA PHE A 254 -2.17 -10.17 2.48
C PHE A 254 -3.05 -9.86 3.72
N SER A 255 -4.10 -10.65 3.99
CA SER A 255 -4.92 -10.46 5.20
C SER A 255 -4.08 -10.45 6.49
N LEU A 256 -3.10 -11.35 6.59
CA LEU A 256 -2.19 -11.42 7.74
C LEU A 256 -1.36 -10.15 7.91
N ALA A 257 -0.87 -9.54 6.82
CA ALA A 257 -0.07 -8.33 6.88
C ALA A 257 -0.85 -7.17 7.52
N VAL A 258 -2.11 -6.95 7.12
CA VAL A 258 -2.95 -5.88 7.69
C VAL A 258 -3.35 -6.18 9.12
N THR A 259 -3.75 -7.42 9.40
CA THR A 259 -4.13 -7.82 10.76
C THR A 259 -2.96 -7.68 11.72
N GLY A 260 -1.76 -8.13 11.34
CA GLY A 260 -0.54 -7.96 12.13
C GLY A 260 -0.20 -6.49 12.38
N GLN A 261 -0.44 -5.62 11.40
CA GLN A 261 -0.27 -4.18 11.53
C GLN A 261 -1.26 -3.59 12.56
N TYR A 262 -2.54 -3.95 12.47
CA TYR A 262 -3.57 -3.49 13.40
C TYR A 262 -3.34 -3.96 14.84
N PHE A 263 -2.87 -5.20 15.03
CA PHE A 263 -2.43 -5.67 16.35
C PHE A 263 -1.24 -4.86 16.87
N THR A 264 -0.24 -4.61 16.04
CA THR A 264 0.95 -3.83 16.43
C THR A 264 0.57 -2.40 16.81
N TYR A 265 -0.44 -1.81 16.19
CA TYR A 265 -0.90 -0.46 16.47
C TYR A 265 -1.83 -0.37 17.69
N SER A 266 -2.69 -1.36 17.89
CA SER A 266 -3.63 -1.36 19.01
C SER A 266 -2.93 -1.49 20.37
N ILE A 267 -1.80 -2.22 20.43
CA ILE A 267 -1.03 -2.42 21.67
C ILE A 267 -0.53 -1.10 22.27
N PRO A 268 0.29 -0.27 21.60
CA PRO A 268 0.80 0.98 22.17
C PRO A 268 -0.31 2.01 22.42
N ILE A 269 -1.36 2.04 21.58
CA ILE A 269 -2.51 2.91 21.79
C ILE A 269 -3.26 2.52 23.08
N SER A 270 -3.47 1.23 23.31
CA SER A 270 -4.13 0.73 24.52
C SER A 270 -3.24 0.89 25.76
N ALA A 271 -1.95 0.57 25.64
CA ALA A 271 -0.97 0.69 26.73
C ALA A 271 -0.84 2.14 27.23
N ARG A 272 -1.01 3.14 26.36
CA ARG A 272 -1.06 4.56 26.75
C ARG A 272 -2.12 4.87 27.82
N PHE A 273 -3.27 4.18 27.80
CA PHE A 273 -4.37 4.44 28.73
C PHE A 273 -4.47 3.40 29.85
N LEU A 274 -4.05 2.16 29.59
CA LEU A 274 -4.10 1.05 30.56
C LEU A 274 -2.85 0.95 31.43
N GLY A 275 -1.72 1.55 31.02
CA GLY A 275 -0.41 1.37 31.66
C GLY A 275 -0.21 2.09 33.00
N GLY A 276 -1.22 2.81 33.50
CA GLY A 276 -1.23 3.43 34.84
C GLY A 276 -0.19 4.53 35.10
N LYS A 277 0.73 4.79 34.16
CA LYS A 277 1.75 5.85 34.26
C LYS A 277 1.31 7.07 33.47
N GLU A 278 1.34 8.24 34.12
CA GLU A 278 1.12 9.50 33.42
C GLU A 278 2.23 9.75 32.39
N LEU A 279 1.87 9.67 31.12
CA LEU A 279 2.75 10.06 30.02
C LEU A 279 2.88 11.59 29.99
N LYS A 280 4.12 12.08 30.01
CA LYS A 280 4.43 13.51 29.86
C LYS A 280 3.84 13.99 28.54
N LYS A 281 2.92 14.96 28.60
CA LYS A 281 2.25 15.51 27.42
C LYS A 281 3.29 16.14 26.50
N GLY A 282 3.32 15.68 25.25
CA GLY A 282 4.09 16.32 24.19
C GLY A 282 3.43 17.63 23.71
N PRO A 283 4.15 18.43 22.91
CA PRO A 283 3.64 19.69 22.36
C PRO A 283 2.39 19.50 21.48
N VAL A 284 2.24 18.33 20.85
CA VAL A 284 1.01 17.93 20.14
C VAL A 284 0.23 16.96 21.03
N SER A 285 -0.91 17.41 21.56
CA SER A 285 -1.77 16.61 22.43
C SER A 285 -3.23 16.86 22.14
N PHE A 286 -4.01 15.78 22.03
CA PHE A 286 -5.47 15.82 21.84
C PHE A 286 -6.24 16.10 23.14
N GLY A 287 -5.53 16.34 24.26
CA GLY A 287 -6.13 16.70 25.54
C GLY A 287 -7.21 15.70 25.98
N ARG A 288 -8.42 16.19 26.26
CA ARG A 288 -9.57 15.39 26.71
C ARG A 288 -10.14 14.48 25.62
N LEU A 289 -9.92 14.79 24.34
CA LEU A 289 -10.38 13.97 23.21
C LEU A 289 -9.47 12.75 22.97
N GLY A 290 -8.30 12.68 23.62
CA GLY A 290 -7.36 11.58 23.42
C GLY A 290 -7.94 10.20 23.74
N LEU A 291 -8.72 10.06 24.82
CA LEU A 291 -9.31 8.79 25.22
C LEU A 291 -10.43 8.33 24.24
N PRO A 292 -11.43 9.18 23.89
CA PRO A 292 -12.42 8.82 22.88
C PRO A 292 -11.80 8.41 21.53
N ILE A 293 -10.82 9.17 21.04
CA ILE A 293 -10.15 8.87 19.76
C ILE A 293 -9.44 7.51 19.82
N ALA A 294 -8.73 7.23 20.92
CA ALA A 294 -8.04 5.97 21.10
C ALA A 294 -9.01 4.78 21.20
N ALA A 295 -10.12 4.93 21.93
CA ALA A 295 -11.15 3.90 22.04
C ALA A 295 -11.77 3.58 20.68
N ILE A 296 -12.12 4.60 19.89
CA ILE A 296 -12.66 4.42 18.52
C ILE A 296 -11.63 3.72 17.63
N ALA A 297 -10.36 4.15 17.66
CA ALA A 297 -9.29 3.57 16.85
C ALA A 297 -9.05 2.09 17.19
N VAL A 298 -8.92 1.75 18.47
CA VAL A 298 -8.70 0.37 18.91
C VAL A 298 -9.91 -0.51 18.59
N THR A 299 -11.13 -0.03 18.83
CA THR A 299 -12.36 -0.76 18.49
C THR A 299 -12.44 -1.03 17.00
N TRP A 300 -12.18 -0.02 16.17
CA TRP A 300 -12.13 -0.17 14.71
C TRP A 300 -11.09 -1.20 14.26
N MET A 301 -9.87 -1.13 14.80
CA MET A 301 -8.80 -2.07 14.49
C MET A 301 -9.15 -3.51 14.85
N ILE A 302 -9.78 -3.74 16.01
CA ILE A 302 -10.22 -5.08 16.43
C ILE A 302 -11.31 -5.60 15.51
N VAL A 303 -12.34 -4.79 15.24
CA VAL A 303 -13.46 -5.18 14.36
C VAL A 303 -12.96 -5.51 12.96
N MET A 304 -12.12 -4.66 12.37
CA MET A 304 -11.55 -4.91 11.06
C MET A 304 -10.60 -6.10 11.03
N SER A 305 -9.81 -6.33 12.09
CA SER A 305 -8.95 -7.53 12.16
C SER A 305 -9.76 -8.81 12.05
N VAL A 306 -10.96 -8.87 12.65
CA VAL A 306 -11.87 -10.02 12.53
C VAL A 306 -12.43 -10.13 11.11
N ILE A 307 -12.89 -9.03 10.52
CA ILE A 307 -13.47 -9.00 9.16
C ILE A 307 -12.44 -9.44 8.11
N ILE A 308 -11.20 -8.99 8.22
CA ILE A 308 -10.12 -9.25 7.24
C ILE A 308 -9.69 -10.74 7.24
N MET A 309 -9.99 -11.47 8.31
CA MET A 309 -9.75 -12.91 8.38
C MET A 309 -10.81 -13.74 7.62
N PHE A 310 -11.92 -13.13 7.19
CA PHE A 310 -12.88 -13.81 6.33
C PHE A 310 -12.38 -13.84 4.87
N PRO A 311 -12.65 -14.92 4.13
CA PRO A 311 -12.25 -15.02 2.74
C PRO A 311 -13.05 -14.05 1.85
N GLN A 312 -12.41 -13.58 0.78
CA GLN A 312 -13.01 -12.63 -0.16
C GLN A 312 -14.26 -13.19 -0.86
N ASN A 313 -14.30 -14.51 -1.06
CA ASN A 313 -15.45 -15.24 -1.59
C ASN A 313 -15.85 -16.34 -0.58
N PRO A 314 -17.14 -16.67 -0.47
CA PRO A 314 -17.62 -17.70 0.46
C PRO A 314 -17.31 -19.14 0.02
N ASN A 315 -16.90 -19.36 -1.25
CA ASN A 315 -16.61 -20.67 -1.85
C ASN A 315 -15.15 -20.79 -2.29
#